data_AF-A0AAP8KKX3-F1
#
_entry.id   AF-A0AAP8KKX3-F1
#
_cell.length_a   1.000
_cell.length_b   1.000
_cell.length_c   1.000
_cell.angle_alpha   90.00
_cell.angle_beta   90.00
_cell.angle_gamma   90.00
#
_symmetry.space_group_name_H-M   'P 1'
#
loop_
_entity.id
_entity.type
_entity.pdbx_description
1 polymer ?
#
loop_
_entity_poly.entity_id
_entity_poly.type
_entity_poly.pdbx_seq_one_letter_code
_entity_poly.pdbx_strand_id
1 'polypeptide(L)'
;MRGESIHSVNVGVQAMVSALRQDPYALESVHISIITYDNEAREYVPLTALADFQFCDIEVLSAGGTFTGAALECLIQCVDRDIRRSDGEQKGDWRPLVFLMTDGTPSDSWAYGEAVKEVQRRAFGSII
;
A
#
# COMPACT_ATOMS: atom_id res chain seq x y z
N MET A 1 -5.72 -7.08 -12.90
CA MET A 1 -6.35 -8.13 -12.06
C MET A 1 -7.84 -8.11 -12.27
N ARG A 2 -8.48 -9.23 -12.65
CA ARG A 2 -9.93 -9.33 -12.86
C ARG A 2 -10.49 -10.67 -12.41
N GLY A 3 -11.78 -10.72 -12.11
CA GLY A 3 -12.48 -11.95 -11.73
C GLY A 3 -11.89 -12.58 -10.48
N GLU A 4 -11.43 -13.82 -10.60
CA GLU A 4 -10.91 -14.61 -9.47
C GLU A 4 -9.70 -13.96 -8.79
N SER A 5 -8.83 -13.26 -9.54
CA SER A 5 -7.64 -12.62 -8.98
C SER A 5 -8.00 -11.49 -8.03
N ILE A 6 -8.96 -10.63 -8.37
CA ILE A 6 -9.37 -9.54 -7.47
C ILE A 6 -10.16 -10.09 -6.28
N HIS A 7 -10.99 -11.12 -6.50
CA HIS A 7 -11.68 -11.79 -5.40
C HIS A 7 -10.70 -12.39 -4.39
N SER A 8 -9.65 -13.06 -4.87
CA SER A 8 -8.59 -13.62 -4.02
C SER A 8 -7.86 -12.56 -3.20
N VAL A 9 -7.62 -11.37 -3.79
CA VAL A 9 -7.05 -10.23 -3.07
C VAL A 9 -7.98 -9.76 -1.96
N ASN A 10 -9.26 -9.55 -2.26
CA ASN A 10 -10.24 -9.09 -1.26
C ASN A 10 -10.34 -10.09 -0.10
N VAL A 11 -10.41 -11.39 -0.39
CA VAL A 11 -10.40 -12.45 0.63
C VAL A 11 -9.11 -12.42 1.47
N GLY A 12 -7.95 -12.28 0.82
CA GLY A 12 -6.66 -12.19 1.50
C GLY A 12 -6.54 -10.98 2.43
N VAL A 13 -6.95 -9.80 1.97
CA VAL A 13 -6.95 -8.58 2.77
C VAL A 13 -7.92 -8.71 3.95
N GLN A 14 -9.12 -9.24 3.72
CA GLN A 14 -10.11 -9.44 4.79
C GLN A 14 -9.61 -10.44 5.84
N ALA A 15 -8.94 -11.52 5.42
CA ALA A 15 -8.33 -12.49 6.33
C ALA A 15 -7.19 -11.86 7.15
N MET A 16 -6.31 -11.07 6.50
CA MET A 16 -5.24 -10.34 7.17
C MET A 16 -5.79 -9.36 8.22
N VAL A 17 -6.76 -8.53 7.85
CA VAL A 17 -7.40 -7.57 8.77
C VAL A 17 -8.05 -8.29 9.95
N SER A 18 -8.72 -9.42 9.69
CA SER A 18 -9.35 -10.21 10.75
C SER A 18 -8.33 -10.81 11.71
N ALA A 19 -7.20 -11.31 11.21
CA ALA A 19 -6.12 -11.83 12.04
C ALA A 19 -5.46 -10.73 12.88
N LEU A 20 -5.17 -9.57 12.27
CA LEU A 20 -4.57 -8.44 12.99
C LEU A 20 -5.48 -7.92 14.10
N ARG A 21 -6.80 -7.90 13.90
CA ARG A 21 -7.76 -7.49 14.93
C ARG A 21 -7.84 -8.44 16.14
N GLN A 22 -7.35 -9.67 16.01
CA GLN A 22 -7.27 -10.60 17.13
C GLN A 22 -6.03 -10.37 18.01
N ASP A 23 -5.05 -9.60 17.52
CA ASP A 23 -3.86 -9.22 18.28
C ASP A 23 -4.06 -7.83 18.93
N PRO A 24 -4.16 -7.75 20.27
CA PRO A 24 -4.33 -6.47 20.97
C PRO A 24 -3.22 -5.46 20.67
N TYR A 25 -1.98 -5.91 20.50
CA TYR A 25 -0.86 -5.02 20.19
C TYR A 25 -1.01 -4.43 18.79
N ALA A 26 -1.45 -5.24 17.83
CA ALA A 26 -1.70 -4.77 16.47
C ALA A 26 -2.86 -3.77 16.42
N LEU A 27 -3.93 -4.01 17.20
CA LEU A 27 -5.09 -3.12 17.24
C LEU A 27 -4.75 -1.70 17.71
N GLU A 28 -3.79 -1.57 18.63
CA GLU A 28 -3.35 -0.27 19.17
C GLU A 28 -2.25 0.42 18.34
N SER A 29 -1.53 -0.32 17.47
CA SER A 29 -0.32 0.20 16.82
C SER A 29 -0.34 0.18 15.29
N VAL A 30 -1.13 -0.70 14.66
CA VAL A 30 -1.13 -0.87 13.21
C VAL A 30 -2.05 0.14 12.55
N HIS A 31 -1.54 0.73 11.47
CA HIS A 31 -2.31 1.53 10.52
C HIS A 31 -2.25 0.87 9.14
N ILE A 32 -3.33 0.98 8.38
CA ILE A 32 -3.46 0.40 7.04
C ILE A 32 -3.86 1.50 6.06
N SER A 33 -3.18 1.55 4.92
CA SER A 33 -3.55 2.34 3.74
C SER A 33 -3.69 1.39 2.55
N ILE A 34 -4.59 1.70 1.63
CA ILE A 34 -4.77 0.95 0.38
C ILE A 34 -4.59 1.92 -0.78
N ILE A 35 -3.67 1.60 -1.69
CA ILE A 35 -3.49 2.30 -2.96
C ILE A 35 -3.98 1.36 -4.07
N THR A 36 -4.88 1.86 -4.91
CA THR A 36 -5.33 1.16 -6.13
C THR A 36 -4.72 1.83 -7.34
N TYR A 37 -4.38 1.04 -8.36
CA TYR A 37 -3.83 1.61 -9.58
C TYR A 37 -4.19 0.81 -10.84
N ASP A 38 -4.37 1.54 -11.92
CA ASP A 38 -4.53 1.04 -13.29
C ASP A 38 -3.82 2.00 -14.28
N ASN A 39 -4.55 2.81 -15.02
CA ASN A 39 -4.04 3.95 -15.79
C ASN A 39 -3.73 5.17 -14.90
N GLU A 40 -4.22 5.17 -13.66
CA GLU A 40 -3.91 6.16 -12.64
C GLU A 40 -3.64 5.46 -11.31
N ALA A 41 -2.97 6.13 -10.38
CA ALA A 41 -2.79 5.65 -9.02
C ALA A 41 -3.55 6.56 -8.05
N ARG A 42 -4.25 5.95 -7.09
CA ARG A 42 -5.03 6.67 -6.09
C ARG A 42 -4.99 5.96 -4.74
N GLU A 43 -4.88 6.77 -3.69
CA GLU A 43 -5.11 6.33 -2.33
C GLU A 43 -6.61 6.04 -2.15
N TYR A 44 -6.94 4.74 -2.15
CA TYR A 44 -8.32 4.26 -2.02
C TYR A 44 -8.80 4.32 -0.57
N VAL A 45 -7.91 3.96 0.37
CA VAL A 45 -8.14 4.17 1.80
C VAL A 45 -6.92 4.88 2.36
N PRO A 46 -7.07 6.06 2.99
CA PRO A 46 -5.96 6.76 3.62
C PRO A 46 -5.39 5.96 4.79
N LEU A 47 -4.17 6.30 5.24
CA LEU A 47 -3.56 5.64 6.39
C LEU A 47 -4.46 5.76 7.62
N THR A 48 -5.12 4.64 7.97
CA THR A 48 -6.18 4.59 8.98
C THR A 48 -5.80 3.58 10.06
N ALA A 49 -6.01 3.94 11.33
CA ALA A 49 -5.78 3.03 12.46
C ALA A 49 -6.61 1.75 12.30
N LEU A 50 -6.03 0.59 12.64
CA LEU A 50 -6.70 -0.71 12.48
C LEU A 50 -8.06 -0.80 13.20
N ALA A 51 -8.18 -0.11 14.34
CA ALA A 51 -9.42 -0.02 15.10
C ALA A 51 -10.56 0.66 14.32
N ASP A 52 -10.23 1.65 13.48
CA ASP A 52 -11.18 2.43 12.69
C ASP A 52 -11.27 1.96 11.22
N PHE A 53 -10.30 1.15 10.78
CA PHE A 53 -10.20 0.68 9.41
C PHE A 53 -11.38 -0.23 9.06
N GLN A 54 -12.21 0.17 8.09
CA GLN A 54 -13.27 -0.65 7.54
C GLN A 54 -12.91 -1.07 6.12
N PHE A 55 -12.71 -2.38 5.91
CA PHE A 55 -12.43 -2.90 4.58
C PHE A 55 -13.71 -2.92 3.74
N CYS A 56 -13.65 -2.31 2.56
CA CYS A 56 -14.61 -2.49 1.48
C CYS A 56 -13.90 -3.19 0.33
N ASP A 57 -14.58 -4.15 -0.29
CA ASP A 57 -14.04 -4.89 -1.43
C ASP A 57 -13.52 -3.92 -2.50
N ILE A 58 -12.31 -4.22 -2.99
CA ILE A 58 -11.69 -3.44 -4.05
C ILE A 58 -12.36 -3.87 -5.36
N GLU A 59 -12.96 -2.90 -6.04
CA GLU A 59 -13.59 -3.09 -7.35
C GLU A 59 -12.67 -2.61 -8.49
N VAL A 60 -12.62 -3.41 -9.56
CA VAL A 60 -11.85 -3.08 -10.76
C VAL A 60 -12.74 -2.30 -11.71
N LEU A 61 -12.60 -0.97 -11.71
CA LEU A 61 -13.47 -0.07 -12.47
C LEU A 61 -13.15 -0.02 -13.97
N SER A 62 -11.90 -0.26 -14.39
CA SER A 62 -11.48 -0.07 -15.78
C SER A 62 -10.62 -1.20 -16.36
N ALA A 63 -10.57 -1.27 -17.69
CA ALA A 63 -9.54 -2.00 -18.43
C ALA A 63 -8.45 -0.98 -18.76
N GLY A 64 -7.33 -1.03 -18.05
CA GLY A 64 -6.22 -0.10 -18.24
C GLY A 64 -4.89 -0.81 -18.35
N GLY A 65 -3.86 -0.01 -18.67
CA GLY A 65 -2.48 -0.41 -18.42
C GLY A 65 -2.21 -0.57 -16.93
N THR A 66 -0.99 -0.99 -16.62
CA THR A 66 -0.52 -1.18 -15.25
C THR A 66 0.52 -0.11 -14.95
N PHE A 67 0.10 1.08 -14.51
CA PHE A 67 0.99 2.21 -14.25
C PHE A 67 1.62 2.08 -12.86
N THR A 68 2.49 1.09 -12.72
CA THR A 68 3.18 0.79 -11.45
C THR A 68 4.12 1.92 -11.04
N GLY A 69 4.72 2.65 -11.98
CA GLY A 69 5.52 3.84 -11.67
C GLY A 69 4.70 4.90 -10.95
N ALA A 70 3.53 5.23 -11.49
CA ALA A 70 2.58 6.15 -10.83
C ALA A 70 2.14 5.64 -9.45
N ALA A 71 1.95 4.32 -9.30
CA ALA A 71 1.61 3.70 -8.02
C ALA A 71 2.73 3.87 -6.97
N LEU A 72 3.99 3.67 -7.38
CA LEU A 72 5.15 3.87 -6.50
C LEU A 72 5.35 5.36 -6.15
N GLU A 73 5.07 6.28 -7.08
CA GLU A 73 5.08 7.72 -6.80
C GLU A 73 3.99 8.10 -5.78
N CYS A 74 2.78 7.56 -5.91
CA CYS A 74 1.71 7.73 -4.94
C CYS A 74 2.11 7.18 -3.55
N LEU A 75 2.69 5.97 -3.51
CA LEU A 75 3.22 5.38 -2.28
C LEU A 75 4.27 6.27 -1.63
N ILE A 76 5.22 6.81 -2.41
CA ILE A 76 6.25 7.73 -1.93
C ILE A 76 5.60 8.95 -1.27
N GLN A 77 4.59 9.55 -1.91
CA GLN A 77 3.88 10.72 -1.38
C GLN A 77 3.16 10.40 -0.07
N CYS A 78 2.44 9.27 0.01
CA CYS A 78 1.78 8.86 1.25
C CYS A 78 2.79 8.62 2.38
N VAL A 79 3.90 7.93 2.09
CA VAL A 79 4.93 7.62 3.10
C VAL A 79 5.61 8.88 3.61
N ASP A 80 5.98 9.81 2.74
CA ASP A 80 6.62 11.05 3.16
C ASP A 80 5.66 11.98 3.93
N ARG A 81 4.36 11.89 3.64
CA ARG A 81 3.30 12.64 4.32
C ARG A 81 2.98 12.07 5.70
N ASP A 82 2.86 10.76 5.81
CA ASP A 82 2.22 10.12 6.96
C ASP A 82 3.22 9.52 7.96
N ILE A 83 4.43 9.13 7.51
CA ILE A 83 5.38 8.40 8.35
C ILE A 83 6.40 9.36 8.96
N ARG A 84 6.39 9.47 10.28
CA ARG A 84 7.36 10.28 11.03
C ARG A 84 8.63 9.48 11.23
N ARG A 85 9.73 9.96 10.65
CA ARG A 85 11.04 9.35 10.86
C ARG A 85 11.56 9.69 12.25
N SER A 86 12.27 8.75 12.87
CA SER A 86 13.02 9.07 14.09
C SER A 86 14.00 10.17 13.79
N ASP A 87 14.03 11.18 14.66
CA ASP A 87 15.12 12.12 14.75
C ASP A 87 15.95 11.80 16.01
N GLY A 88 17.09 12.47 16.19
CA GLY A 88 17.99 12.18 17.30
C GLY A 88 17.38 12.36 18.70
N GLU A 89 16.20 12.97 18.80
CA GLU A 89 15.53 13.29 20.06
C GLU A 89 14.23 12.51 20.27
N GLN A 90 13.50 12.18 19.20
CA GLN A 90 12.22 11.48 19.24
C GLN A 90 12.24 10.22 18.39
N LYS A 91 11.77 9.12 18.99
CA LYS A 91 11.53 7.88 18.27
C LYS A 91 10.33 8.07 17.33
N GLY A 92 10.55 7.85 16.04
CA GLY A 92 9.52 7.90 15.02
C GLY A 92 8.79 6.57 14.84
N ASP A 93 8.01 6.51 13.78
CA ASP A 93 7.19 5.37 13.40
C ASP A 93 8.04 4.19 12.93
N TRP A 94 7.42 3.01 12.96
CA TRP A 94 8.02 1.80 12.41
C TRP A 94 8.17 1.91 10.89
N ARG A 95 9.19 1.23 10.36
CA ARG A 95 9.43 1.17 8.92
C ARG A 95 8.23 0.51 8.23
N PRO A 96 7.62 1.13 7.21
CA PRO A 96 6.42 0.59 6.57
C PRO A 96 6.66 -0.76 5.88
N LEU A 97 5.66 -1.63 5.92
CA LEU A 97 5.59 -2.84 5.11
C LEU A 97 4.64 -2.59 3.94
N VAL A 98 5.08 -2.93 2.73
CA VAL A 98 4.31 -2.70 1.49
C VAL A 98 4.08 -4.05 0.81
N PHE A 99 2.84 -4.31 0.40
CA PHE A 99 2.48 -5.45 -0.43
C PHE A 99 2.09 -4.92 -1.82
N LEU A 100 2.89 -5.25 -2.83
CA LEU A 100 2.64 -4.86 -4.21
C LEU A 100 1.92 -5.99 -4.96
N MET A 101 0.61 -5.85 -5.14
CA MET A 101 -0.19 -6.84 -5.84
C MET A 101 -0.45 -6.42 -7.29
N THR A 102 0.08 -7.22 -8.24
CA THR A 102 -0.10 -7.02 -9.69
C THR A 102 -0.15 -8.35 -10.42
N ASP A 103 -0.94 -8.43 -11.50
CA ASP A 103 -0.97 -9.55 -12.45
C ASP A 103 -0.27 -9.25 -13.78
N GLY A 104 0.41 -8.10 -13.88
CA GLY A 104 1.05 -7.65 -15.11
C GLY A 104 2.35 -6.87 -14.86
N THR A 105 3.02 -6.54 -15.98
CA THR A 105 4.26 -5.75 -15.99
C THR A 105 3.97 -4.24 -16.07
N PRO A 106 4.86 -3.39 -15.50
CA PRO A 106 4.70 -1.94 -15.57
C PRO A 106 4.61 -1.43 -17.02
N SER A 107 3.49 -0.79 -17.35
CA SER A 107 3.24 -0.18 -18.66
C SER A 107 3.92 1.19 -18.81
N ASP A 108 4.34 1.78 -17.69
CA ASP A 108 5.03 3.06 -17.55
C ASP A 108 6.50 2.86 -17.16
N SER A 109 7.22 2.01 -17.89
CA SER A 109 8.51 1.45 -17.46
C SER A 109 9.59 2.49 -17.12
N TRP A 110 9.57 3.67 -17.77
CA TRP A 110 10.49 4.76 -17.45
C TRP A 110 10.18 5.38 -16.08
N ALA A 111 8.93 5.74 -15.82
CA ALA A 111 8.49 6.25 -14.52
C ALA A 111 8.71 5.21 -13.41
N TYR A 112 8.42 3.93 -13.70
CA TYR A 112 8.73 2.83 -12.80
C TYR A 112 10.21 2.77 -12.42
N GLY A 113 11.12 2.90 -13.39
CA GLY A 113 12.56 2.89 -13.14
C GLY A 113 13.04 4.03 -12.23
N GLU A 114 12.49 5.23 -12.41
CA GLU A 114 12.80 6.38 -11.54
C GLU A 114 12.18 6.22 -10.15
N ALA A 115 10.92 5.80 -10.08
CA ALA A 115 10.22 5.61 -8.81
C ALA A 115 10.89 4.52 -7.94
N VAL A 116 11.39 3.44 -8.54
CA VAL A 116 12.14 2.39 -7.81
C VAL A 116 13.37 2.97 -7.11
N LYS A 117 14.12 3.87 -7.76
CA LYS A 117 15.30 4.52 -7.14
C LYS A 117 14.88 5.35 -5.93
N GLU A 118 13.76 6.04 -6.04
CA GLU A 118 13.20 6.86 -4.95
C GLU A 118 12.65 6.03 -3.79
N VAL A 119 12.00 4.92 -4.09
CA VAL A 119 11.55 3.95 -3.08
C VAL A 119 12.75 3.40 -2.30
N GLN A 120 13.84 3.07 -2.98
CA GLN A 120 15.07 2.55 -2.33
C GLN A 120 15.75 3.57 -1.40
N ARG A 121 15.50 4.88 -1.60
CA ARG A 121 16.01 5.95 -0.71
C ARG A 121 15.21 6.10 0.58
N ARG A 122 14.04 5.47 0.68
CA ARG A 122 13.13 5.53 1.83
C ARG A 122 13.25 4.29 2.70
N ALA A 123 12.99 4.46 3.99
CA ALA A 123 13.21 3.42 5.00
C ALA A 123 12.03 2.44 5.08
N PHE A 124 11.78 1.66 4.02
CA PHE A 124 10.78 0.57 4.04
C PHE A 124 11.30 -0.65 4.77
N GLY A 125 10.48 -1.30 5.61
CA GLY A 125 10.88 -2.52 6.32
C GLY A 125 11.00 -3.69 5.35
N SER A 126 9.98 -3.84 4.50
CA SER A 126 9.94 -4.78 3.39
C SER A 126 8.96 -4.27 2.32
N ILE A 127 9.24 -4.63 1.08
CA ILE A 127 8.30 -4.50 -0.04
C ILE A 127 8.19 -5.91 -0.63
N ILE A 128 6.99 -6.48 -0.56
CA ILE A 128 6.67 -7.86 -0.92
C ILE A 128 5.86 -7.87 -2.21
#